data_AF-A0A5K0WY51-F1
#
_entry.id   AF-A0A5K0WY51-F1
#
_cell.length_a   1.000
_cell.length_b   1.000
_cell.length_c   1.000
_cell.angle_alpha   90.00
_cell.angle_beta   90.00
_cell.angle_gamma   90.00
#
_symmetry.space_group_name_H-M   'P 1'
#
loop_
_entity.id
_entity.type
_entity.pdbx_description
1 polymer ?
#
loop_
_entity_poly.entity_id
_entity_poly.type
_entity_poly.pdbx_seq_one_letter_code
_entity_poly.pdbx_strand_id
1 'polypeptide(L)'
;AECSDIMGKPNIYKLLYAIQMHRHNWRRAASFMYRYAVRLKKEKTSKDNSHLSLTLEERLHSLAAAVNALHLVHPAYSWIDSYQESHMPHDQHSPNKKARKSVNED
;
A
#
# COMPACT_ATOMS: atom_id res chain seq x y z
N ALA A 1 2.81 -25.32 4.62
CA ALA A 1 2.36 -24.25 3.71
C ALA A 1 1.78 -23.15 4.58
N GLU A 2 2.16 -21.87 4.56
CA GLU A 2 2.94 -21.04 3.66
C GLU A 2 3.16 -19.71 4.43
N CYS A 3 4.14 -19.67 5.33
CA CYS A 3 4.59 -18.41 5.94
C CYS A 3 5.92 -17.98 5.31
N SER A 4 6.01 -18.12 3.99
CA SER A 4 7.11 -17.56 3.22
C SER A 4 6.86 -16.05 3.15
N ASP A 5 7.82 -15.27 3.66
CA ASP A 5 8.03 -13.84 3.36
C ASP A 5 7.38 -12.76 4.26
N ILE A 6 7.28 -13.02 5.57
CA ILE A 6 6.96 -11.98 6.58
C ILE A 6 8.15 -11.03 6.87
N MET A 7 9.34 -11.26 6.27
CA MET A 7 10.55 -10.46 6.52
C MET A 7 10.62 -9.12 5.76
N GLY A 8 9.69 -8.87 4.83
CA GLY A 8 9.52 -7.54 4.22
C GLY A 8 8.77 -6.61 5.17
N LYS A 9 9.19 -5.34 5.26
CA LYS A 9 8.43 -4.31 5.99
C LYS A 9 6.97 -4.35 5.48
N PRO A 10 5.98 -4.66 6.33
CA PRO A 10 4.64 -4.99 5.85
C PRO A 10 4.05 -3.79 5.11
N ASN A 11 3.46 -4.06 3.95
CA ASN A 11 2.90 -3.00 3.12
C ASN A 11 1.67 -2.38 3.80
N ILE A 12 1.81 -1.13 4.23
CA ILE A 12 0.78 -0.37 4.94
C ILE A 12 -0.53 -0.30 4.15
N TYR A 13 -0.48 -0.23 2.81
CA TYR A 13 -1.67 -0.17 1.97
C TYR A 13 -2.46 -1.49 2.00
N LYS A 14 -1.78 -2.64 1.98
CA LYS A 14 -2.42 -3.97 2.09
C LYS A 14 -3.09 -4.13 3.46
N LEU A 15 -2.46 -3.62 4.53
CA LEU A 15 -3.04 -3.62 5.88
C LEU A 15 -4.29 -2.72 5.98
N LEU A 16 -4.19 -1.48 5.47
CA LEU A 16 -5.32 -0.55 5.47
C LEU A 16 -6.50 -1.10 4.67
N TYR A 17 -6.24 -1.73 3.52
CA TYR A 17 -7.26 -2.44 2.74
C TYR A 17 -7.96 -3.51 3.56
N ALA A 18 -7.21 -4.43 4.20
CA ALA A 18 -7.79 -5.49 5.01
C ALA A 18 -8.69 -4.91 6.12
N ILE A 19 -8.21 -3.91 6.87
CA ILE A 19 -9.00 -3.25 7.93
C ILE A 19 -10.28 -2.64 7.36
N GLN A 20 -10.23 -1.96 6.21
CA GLN A 20 -11.44 -1.37 5.63
C GLN A 20 -12.40 -2.42 5.04
N MET A 21 -11.88 -3.53 4.50
CA MET A 21 -12.71 -4.66 4.05
C MET A 21 -13.45 -5.29 5.24
N HIS A 22 -12.78 -5.50 6.37
CA HIS A 22 -13.41 -6.02 7.59
C HIS A 22 -14.48 -5.09 8.17
N ARG A 23 -14.35 -3.78 7.94
CA ARG A 23 -15.33 -2.78 8.39
C ARG A 23 -16.43 -2.50 7.37
N HIS A 24 -16.50 -3.28 6.28
CA HIS A 24 -17.42 -3.07 5.15
C HIS A 24 -17.33 -1.67 4.52
N ASN A 25 -16.19 -0.99 4.69
CA ASN A 25 -15.93 0.32 4.12
C ASN A 25 -15.27 0.17 2.75
N TRP A 26 -16.00 -0.44 1.81
CA TRP A 26 -15.46 -0.88 0.53
C TRP A 26 -14.93 0.28 -0.33
N ARG A 27 -15.57 1.46 -0.25
CA ARG A 27 -15.08 2.67 -0.94
C ARG A 27 -13.69 3.09 -0.45
N ARG A 28 -13.47 3.10 0.87
CA ARG A 28 -12.14 3.42 1.44
C ARG A 28 -11.12 2.34 1.11
N ALA A 29 -11.52 1.07 1.13
CA ALA A 29 -10.66 -0.04 0.73
C ALA A 29 -10.17 0.13 -0.71
N ALA A 30 -11.09 0.47 -1.63
CA ALA A 30 -10.76 0.75 -3.02
C ALA A 30 -9.80 1.94 -3.18
N SER A 31 -10.04 3.04 -2.46
CA SER A 31 -9.14 4.20 -2.45
C SER A 31 -7.71 3.83 -2.02
N PHE A 32 -7.53 3.00 -0.99
CA PHE A 32 -6.20 2.60 -0.53
C PHE A 32 -5.46 1.72 -1.55
N MET A 33 -6.16 0.78 -2.19
CA MET A 33 -5.57 -0.07 -3.23
C MET A 33 -5.22 0.72 -4.49
N TYR A 34 -6.08 1.67 -4.90
CA TYR A 34 -5.77 2.57 -6.00
C TYR A 34 -4.51 3.41 -5.73
N ARG A 35 -4.40 3.99 -4.52
CA ARG A 35 -3.21 4.75 -4.12
C ARG A 35 -1.94 3.90 -4.13
N TYR A 36 -2.03 2.63 -3.73
CA TYR A 36 -0.92 1.70 -3.83
C TYR A 36 -0.46 1.50 -5.28
N ALA A 37 -1.41 1.29 -6.20
CA ALA A 37 -1.13 1.13 -7.62
C ALA A 37 -0.47 2.37 -8.26
N VAL A 38 -0.84 3.58 -7.83
CA VAL A 38 -0.24 4.83 -8.28
C VAL A 38 1.18 5.00 -7.71
N ARG A 39 1.37 4.69 -6.42
CA ARG A 39 2.69 4.72 -5.78
C ARG A 39 3.68 3.78 -6.46
N LEU A 40 3.28 2.54 -6.74
CA LEU A 40 4.08 1.57 -7.49
C LEU A 40 4.46 2.06 -8.89
N LYS A 41 3.62 2.89 -9.53
CA LYS A 41 3.93 3.52 -10.82
C LYS A 41 4.99 4.62 -10.67
N LYS A 42 5.01 5.37 -9.56
CA LYS A 42 5.93 6.50 -9.31
C LYS A 42 7.32 6.05 -8.86
N GLU A 43 7.41 4.98 -8.06
CA GLU A 43 8.69 4.42 -7.57
C GLU A 43 9.53 3.76 -8.70
N LYS A 44 8.96 3.62 -9.91
CA LYS A 44 9.52 2.95 -11.09
C LYS A 44 10.64 3.70 -11.82
N THR A 45 11.29 4.69 -11.18
CA THR A 45 12.51 5.32 -11.72
C THR A 45 13.80 4.61 -11.29
N SER A 46 13.72 3.52 -10.52
CA SER A 46 14.88 2.74 -10.08
C SER A 46 15.16 1.53 -10.99
N LYS A 47 16.42 1.37 -11.38
CA LYS A 47 16.97 0.63 -12.54
C LYS A 47 16.92 -0.91 -12.53
N ASP A 48 16.05 -1.57 -11.76
CA ASP A 48 16.06 -3.04 -11.68
C ASP A 48 14.98 -3.71 -12.53
N ASN A 49 15.40 -4.30 -13.65
CA ASN A 49 14.51 -5.04 -14.56
C ASN A 49 13.86 -6.27 -13.91
N SER A 50 14.54 -6.94 -12.97
CA SER A 50 14.00 -8.12 -12.26
C SER A 50 12.79 -7.77 -11.38
N HIS A 51 12.76 -6.54 -10.84
CA HIS A 51 11.65 -6.05 -10.03
C HIS A 51 10.48 -5.49 -10.87
N LEU A 52 10.64 -5.34 -12.19
CA LEU A 52 9.60 -4.77 -13.05
C LEU A 52 8.38 -5.69 -13.22
N SER A 53 8.58 -7.00 -13.34
CA SER A 53 7.49 -7.97 -13.45
C SER A 53 6.70 -8.05 -12.15
N LEU A 54 7.40 -8.23 -11.02
CA LEU A 54 6.78 -8.28 -9.70
C LEU A 54 5.98 -7.01 -9.39
N THR A 55 6.55 -5.82 -9.64
CA THR A 55 5.83 -4.55 -9.41
C THR A 55 4.67 -4.35 -10.38
N LEU A 56 4.74 -4.90 -11.60
CA LEU A 56 3.62 -4.88 -12.54
C LEU A 56 2.47 -5.76 -12.04
N GLU A 57 2.77 -6.97 -11.60
CA GLU A 57 1.79 -7.90 -11.04
C GLU A 57 1.14 -7.34 -9.78
N GLU A 58 1.91 -6.76 -8.86
CA GLU A 58 1.36 -6.12 -7.67
C GLU A 58 0.46 -4.91 -8.01
N ARG A 59 0.81 -4.16 -9.05
CA ARG A 59 -0.02 -3.05 -9.53
C ARG A 59 -1.32 -3.56 -10.15
N LEU A 60 -1.27 -4.63 -10.93
CA LEU A 60 -2.48 -5.25 -11.48
C LEU A 60 -3.37 -5.80 -10.38
N HIS A 61 -2.79 -6.51 -9.41
CA HIS A 61 -3.53 -7.06 -8.28
C HIS A 61 -4.21 -5.94 -7.48
N SER A 62 -3.51 -4.85 -7.20
CA SER A 62 -4.09 -3.72 -6.46
C SER A 62 -5.19 -3.00 -7.22
N LEU A 63 -5.05 -2.82 -8.54
CA LEU A 63 -6.14 -2.30 -9.36
C LEU A 63 -7.36 -3.24 -9.37
N ALA A 64 -7.14 -4.55 -9.53
CA ALA A 64 -8.21 -5.54 -9.48
C ALA A 64 -8.93 -5.53 -8.13
N ALA A 65 -8.17 -5.49 -7.03
CA ALA A 65 -8.73 -5.38 -5.67
C ALA A 65 -9.54 -4.08 -5.48
N ALA A 66 -9.07 -2.95 -6.02
CA ALA A 66 -9.81 -1.69 -5.96
C ALA A 66 -11.14 -1.77 -6.72
N VAL A 67 -11.11 -2.32 -7.92
CA VAL A 67 -12.31 -2.56 -8.74
C VAL A 67 -13.28 -3.50 -8.03
N ASN A 68 -12.79 -4.63 -7.50
CA ASN A 68 -13.62 -5.58 -6.76
C ASN A 68 -14.27 -4.94 -5.53
N ALA A 69 -13.53 -4.11 -4.79
CA ALA A 69 -14.10 -3.39 -3.66
C ALA A 69 -15.15 -2.35 -4.09
N LEU A 70 -14.97 -1.66 -5.22
CA LEU A 70 -15.99 -0.73 -5.74
C LEU A 70 -17.29 -1.44 -6.14
N HIS A 71 -17.23 -2.67 -6.65
CA HIS A 71 -18.42 -3.45 -6.98
C HIS A 71 -19.28 -3.79 -5.75
N LEU A 72 -18.70 -3.80 -4.55
CA LEU A 72 -19.42 -4.00 -3.30
C LEU A 72 -20.09 -2.71 -2.78
N VAL A 73 -19.76 -1.56 -3.36
CA VAL A 73 -20.39 -0.27 -3.04
C VAL A 73 -21.63 -0.09 -3.90
N HIS A 74 -22.63 0.63 -3.38
CA HIS A 74 -23.78 1.05 -4.19
C HIS A 74 -23.31 1.86 -5.44
N PRO A 75 -23.82 1.57 -6.65
CA PRO A 75 -23.31 2.14 -7.90
C PRO A 75 -23.25 3.67 -7.96
N ALA A 76 -24.19 4.36 -7.30
CA ALA A 76 -24.17 5.83 -7.22
C ALA A 76 -22.95 6.41 -6.47
N TYR A 77 -22.27 5.59 -5.65
CA TYR A 77 -21.13 5.99 -4.82
C TYR A 77 -19.83 5.25 -5.18
N SER A 78 -19.80 4.52 -6.30
CA SER A 78 -18.68 3.68 -6.73
C SER A 78 -17.61 4.46 -7.52
N TRP A 79 -17.19 5.61 -7.00
CA TRP A 79 -16.16 6.46 -7.61
C TRP A 79 -15.04 6.76 -6.61
N ILE A 80 -13.82 6.99 -7.11
CA ILE A 80 -12.64 7.29 -6.31
C ILE A 80 -12.19 8.71 -6.65
N ASP A 81 -11.91 9.51 -5.62
CA ASP A 81 -11.33 10.85 -5.78
C ASP A 81 -9.86 10.78 -6.18
N SER A 82 -9.51 11.32 -7.35
CA SER A 82 -8.12 11.42 -7.81
C SER A 82 -7.32 12.52 -7.10
N TYR A 83 -7.99 13.50 -6.48
CA TYR A 83 -7.36 14.66 -5.84
C TYR A 83 -6.71 14.36 -4.47
N GLN A 84 -6.96 13.20 -3.86
CA GLN A 84 -6.34 12.84 -2.57
C GLN A 84 -4.83 12.57 -2.65
N GLU A 85 -4.24 12.53 -3.85
CA GLU A 85 -2.80 12.39 -4.07
C GLU A 85 -1.97 13.48 -3.35
N SER A 86 -2.50 14.70 -3.25
CA SER A 86 -1.71 15.88 -2.83
C SER A 86 -1.68 16.15 -1.32
N HIS A 87 -2.64 15.65 -0.55
CA HIS A 87 -2.86 16.10 0.84
C HIS A 87 -2.52 15.09 1.93
N MET A 88 -2.00 13.91 1.59
CA MET A 88 -1.54 12.96 2.61
C MET A 88 -0.02 13.06 2.74
N PRO A 89 0.52 13.42 3.92
CA PRO A 89 1.95 13.54 4.11
C PRO A 89 2.60 12.21 3.79
N HIS A 90 3.50 12.26 2.80
CA HIS A 90 4.40 11.19 2.44
C HIS A 90 5.07 10.66 3.72
N ASP A 91 4.85 9.39 4.01
CA ASP A 91 5.27 8.66 5.21
C ASP A 91 6.64 9.08 5.79
N GLN A 92 6.67 10.13 6.62
CA GLN A 92 7.79 10.46 7.51
C GLN A 92 7.84 9.56 8.75
N HIS A 93 7.10 8.44 8.75
CA HIS A 93 6.96 7.56 9.91
C HIS A 93 7.69 6.22 9.74
N SER A 94 8.84 6.21 9.06
CA SER A 94 9.83 5.19 9.38
C SER A 94 10.45 5.57 10.72
N PRO A 95 10.29 4.78 11.80
CA PRO A 95 10.98 5.07 13.04
C PRO A 95 12.47 5.02 12.73
N ASN A 96 13.11 6.18 12.80
CA ASN A 96 14.54 6.33 12.62
C ASN A 96 15.17 5.48 13.74
N LYS A 97 15.71 4.31 13.40
CA LYS A 97 16.45 3.46 14.35
C LYS A 97 17.71 4.22 14.75
N LYS A 98 17.62 5.12 15.72
CA LYS A 98 18.81 5.67 16.37
C LYS A 98 19.44 4.52 17.13
N ALA A 99 20.61 4.08 16.66
CA ALA A 99 21.41 3.08 17.35
C ALA A 99 21.70 3.60 18.76
N ARG A 100 21.25 2.86 19.78
CA ARG A 100 21.58 3.11 21.18
C ARG A 100 23.07 2.84 21.34
N LYS A 101 23.88 3.89 21.51
CA LYS A 101 25.30 3.73 21.88
C LYS A 101 25.33 3.05 23.25
N SER A 102 25.96 1.88 23.33
CA SER A 102 26.36 1.28 24.60
C SER A 102 27.41 2.19 25.22
N VAL A 103 27.11 2.74 26.39
CA VAL A 103 28.13 3.29 27.27
C VAL A 103 28.83 2.08 27.88
N ASN A 104 30.10 1.89 27.54
CA ASN A 104 31.00 1.07 28.35
C ASN A 104 31.28 1.89 29.61
N GLU A 105 31.00 1.33 30.77
CA GLU A 105 31.53 1.82 32.05
C GLU A 105 32.85 1.07 32.30
N ASP A 106 33.90 1.84 32.55
CA ASP A 106 35.21 1.40 33.06
C ASP A 106 35.14 1.07 34.56
#